data_AF-A0A9E3DMX3-F1
#
_entry.id   AF-A0A9E3DMX3-F1
#
_cell.length_a   1.000
_cell.length_b   1.000
_cell.length_c   1.000
_cell.angle_alpha   90.00
_cell.angle_beta   90.00
_cell.angle_gamma   90.00
#
_symmetry.space_group_name_H-M   'P 1'
#
loop_
_entity.id
_entity.type
_entity.pdbx_description
1 polymer ?
#
loop_
_entity_poly.entity_id
_entity_poly.type
_entity_poly.pdbx_seq_one_letter_code
_entity_poly.pdbx_strand_id
1 'polypeptide(L)'
;MLADRRVSTTAAWLRVHPGIRIVCRDGSAAYAEAINRGAEHARQVSDRWHLWKGLSEAVLKEVATHSGCWAEANLPPREGKRAATTSERWQHVHDLLDRGVGLGDCARRLNLSLNTVKRYARISQPERLVRGPGLSVHAGRPLP
;
A
#
# COMPACT_ATOMS: atom_id res chain seq x y z
N MET A 1 17.33 -23.56 11.91
CA MET A 1 16.25 -23.25 10.94
C MET A 1 16.03 -24.46 10.05
N LEU A 2 14.81 -24.66 9.52
CA LEU A 2 14.54 -25.68 8.50
C LEU A 2 15.27 -25.34 7.19
N ALA A 3 15.60 -26.38 6.41
CA ALA A 3 16.31 -26.23 5.14
C ALA A 3 15.47 -25.51 4.06
N ASP A 4 14.15 -25.67 4.09
CA ASP A 4 13.21 -24.98 3.22
C ASP A 4 11.85 -24.76 3.94
N ARG A 5 10.92 -24.09 3.24
CA ARG A 5 9.55 -23.82 3.73
C ARG A 5 8.50 -24.75 3.11
N ARG A 6 8.91 -25.89 2.55
CA ARG A 6 7.97 -26.81 1.90
C ARG A 6 7.11 -27.50 2.96
N VAL A 7 5.90 -27.88 2.54
CA VAL A 7 4.93 -28.60 3.38
C VAL A 7 5.55 -29.89 3.92
N SER A 8 6.20 -30.68 3.06
CA SER A 8 6.81 -31.97 3.42
C SER A 8 7.89 -31.84 4.48
N THR A 9 8.84 -30.92 4.28
CA THR A 9 9.95 -30.66 5.21
C THR A 9 9.45 -30.21 6.57
N THR A 10 8.48 -29.28 6.59
CA THR A 10 7.91 -28.76 7.82
C THR A 10 7.09 -29.82 8.57
N ALA A 11 6.26 -30.58 7.85
CA ALA A 11 5.45 -31.65 8.46
C ALA A 11 6.33 -32.77 9.04
N ALA A 12 7.40 -33.16 8.34
CA ALA A 12 8.35 -34.16 8.84
C ALA A 12 9.01 -33.70 10.15
N TRP A 13 9.42 -32.43 10.20
CA TRP A 13 9.99 -31.85 11.43
C TRP A 13 8.96 -31.84 12.57
N LEU A 14 7.71 -31.44 12.31
CA LEU A 14 6.66 -31.40 13.32
C LEU A 14 6.37 -32.79 13.94
N ARG A 15 6.42 -33.87 13.15
CA ARG A 15 6.22 -35.24 13.67
C ARG A 15 7.30 -35.66 14.68
N VAL A 16 8.52 -35.16 14.50
CA VAL A 16 9.64 -35.41 15.43
C VAL A 16 9.49 -34.58 16.72
N HIS A 17 8.56 -33.61 16.75
CA HIS A 17 8.33 -32.72 17.89
C HIS A 17 6.88 -32.80 18.39
N PRO A 18 6.41 -33.97 18.87
CA PRO A 18 5.01 -34.16 19.27
C PRO A 18 4.59 -33.33 20.49
N GLY A 19 5.54 -32.80 21.28
CA GLY A 19 5.25 -31.93 22.42
C GLY A 19 4.71 -30.54 22.06
N ILE A 20 4.74 -30.16 20.79
CA ILE A 20 4.21 -28.86 20.33
C ILE A 20 2.69 -28.87 20.45
N ARG A 21 2.16 -27.97 21.28
CA ARG A 21 0.70 -27.82 21.50
C ARG A 21 0.09 -26.62 20.81
N ILE A 22 0.89 -25.59 20.50
CA ILE A 22 0.43 -24.35 19.89
C ILE A 22 1.43 -23.95 18.80
N VAL A 23 0.92 -23.64 17.61
CA VAL A 23 1.73 -23.11 16.51
C VAL A 23 1.20 -21.73 16.10
N CYS A 24 2.03 -20.72 16.28
CA CYS A 24 1.78 -19.35 15.84
C CYS A 24 2.22 -19.18 14.38
N ARG A 25 1.32 -18.81 13.46
CA ARG A 25 1.62 -18.74 12.02
C ARG A 25 1.14 -17.45 11.35
N ASP A 26 1.77 -17.12 10.23
CA ASP A 26 1.61 -15.90 9.43
C ASP A 26 0.38 -15.86 8.49
N GLY A 27 -0.52 -16.82 8.57
CA GLY A 27 -1.64 -16.94 7.63
C GLY A 27 -1.33 -17.77 6.38
N SER A 28 -0.11 -18.27 6.18
CA SER A 28 0.26 -19.16 5.07
C SER A 28 -0.54 -20.47 5.05
N ALA A 29 -1.11 -20.80 3.88
CA ALA A 29 -1.80 -22.06 3.64
C ALA A 29 -0.83 -23.26 3.69
N ALA A 30 0.40 -23.11 3.19
CA ALA A 30 1.40 -24.16 3.22
C ALA A 30 1.81 -24.54 4.65
N TYR A 31 1.93 -23.56 5.55
CA TYR A 31 2.19 -23.85 6.96
C TYR A 31 0.98 -24.48 7.64
N ALA A 32 -0.24 -24.03 7.35
CA ALA A 32 -1.45 -24.66 7.88
C ALA A 32 -1.55 -26.14 7.46
N GLU A 33 -1.27 -26.43 6.19
CA GLU A 33 -1.23 -27.79 5.65
C GLU A 33 -0.12 -28.65 6.30
N ALA A 34 1.07 -28.09 6.49
CA ALA A 34 2.16 -28.79 7.15
C ALA A 34 1.83 -29.15 8.61
N ILE A 35 1.18 -28.22 9.34
CA ILE A 35 0.73 -28.45 10.71
C ILE A 35 -0.32 -29.54 10.75
N ASN A 36 -1.34 -29.48 9.87
CA ASN A 36 -2.36 -30.52 9.78
C ASN A 36 -1.76 -31.91 9.51
N ARG A 37 -0.66 -32.01 8.75
CA ARG A 37 0.01 -33.29 8.43
C ARG A 37 1.04 -33.77 9.44
N GLY A 38 1.55 -32.88 10.28
CA GLY A 38 2.72 -33.14 11.13
C GLY A 38 2.47 -32.97 12.62
N ALA A 39 1.43 -32.23 13.00
CA ALA A 39 1.01 -31.97 14.36
C ALA A 39 -0.47 -31.57 14.38
N GLU A 40 -1.35 -32.48 13.97
CA GLU A 40 -2.81 -32.24 13.91
C GLU A 40 -3.42 -31.86 15.27
N HIS A 41 -2.78 -32.29 16.37
CA HIS A 41 -3.15 -31.97 17.74
C HIS A 41 -2.74 -30.55 18.15
N ALA A 42 -1.83 -29.91 17.42
CA ALA A 42 -1.35 -28.59 17.76
C ALA A 42 -2.36 -27.52 17.34
N ARG A 43 -2.78 -26.68 18.29
CA ARG A 43 -3.68 -25.56 18.02
C ARG A 43 -2.97 -24.49 17.19
N GLN A 44 -3.56 -24.16 16.05
CA GLN A 44 -3.07 -23.09 15.19
C GLN A 44 -3.61 -21.75 15.67
N VAL A 45 -2.72 -20.78 15.90
CA VAL A 45 -3.07 -19.40 16.25
C VAL A 45 -2.44 -18.45 15.24
N SER A 46 -3.16 -17.37 14.93
CA SER A 46 -2.64 -16.34 14.04
C SER A 46 -1.57 -15.51 14.74
N ASP A 47 -0.48 -15.25 14.03
CA ASP A 47 0.58 -14.38 14.50
C ASP A 47 0.11 -12.94 14.65
N ARG A 48 0.39 -12.37 15.83
CA ARG A 48 -0.11 -11.04 16.22
C ARG A 48 0.40 -9.95 15.27
N TRP A 49 1.65 -10.03 14.82
CA TRP A 49 2.18 -9.03 13.91
C TRP A 49 1.49 -9.11 12.55
N HIS A 50 1.27 -10.31 12.02
CA HIS A 50 0.58 -10.51 10.76
C HIS A 50 -0.89 -10.06 10.82
N LEU A 51 -1.57 -10.28 11.95
CA LEU A 51 -2.91 -9.75 12.19
C LEU A 51 -2.95 -8.22 12.11
N TRP A 52 -2.09 -7.53 12.86
CA TRP A 52 -2.07 -6.07 12.88
C TRP A 52 -1.64 -5.47 11.54
N LYS A 53 -0.65 -6.07 10.88
CA LYS A 53 -0.21 -5.65 9.55
C LYS A 53 -1.34 -5.80 8.54
N GLY A 54 -1.97 -6.97 8.48
CA GLY A 54 -3.05 -7.24 7.54
C GLY A 54 -4.24 -6.31 7.74
N LEU A 55 -4.63 -6.05 9.00
CA LEU A 55 -5.66 -5.07 9.33
C LEU A 55 -5.27 -3.66 8.86
N SER A 56 -4.05 -3.23 9.15
CA SER A 56 -3.56 -1.90 8.75
C SER A 56 -3.57 -1.74 7.23
N GLU A 57 -3.07 -2.73 6.49
CA GLU A 57 -3.07 -2.72 5.02
C GLU A 57 -4.50 -2.69 4.44
N ALA A 58 -5.42 -3.45 5.02
CA ALA A 58 -6.83 -3.45 4.61
C ALA A 58 -7.50 -2.09 4.85
N VAL A 59 -7.31 -1.50 6.03
CA VAL A 59 -7.81 -0.16 6.36
C VAL A 59 -7.22 0.89 5.42
N LEU A 60 -5.91 0.84 5.16
CA LEU A 60 -5.26 1.76 4.24
C LEU A 60 -5.82 1.66 2.83
N LYS A 61 -6.08 0.44 2.34
CA LYS A 61 -6.70 0.22 1.03
C LYS A 61 -8.11 0.82 0.99
N GLU A 62 -8.91 0.59 2.03
CA GLU A 62 -10.28 1.09 2.11
C GLU A 62 -10.32 2.63 2.15
N VAL A 63 -9.50 3.24 3.00
CA VAL A 63 -9.37 4.71 3.09
C VAL A 63 -8.91 5.29 1.76
N ALA A 64 -7.96 4.64 1.07
CA ALA A 64 -7.50 5.09 -0.25
C ALA A 64 -8.62 5.03 -1.29
N THR A 65 -9.39 3.94 -1.33
CA THR A 65 -10.55 3.78 -2.23
C THR A 65 -11.59 4.88 -2.00
N HIS A 66 -11.88 5.22 -0.74
CA HIS A 66 -12.91 6.19 -0.39
C HIS A 66 -12.41 7.63 -0.24
N SER A 67 -11.11 7.88 -0.43
CA SER A 67 -10.49 9.20 -0.24
C SER A 67 -11.15 10.34 -1.03
N GLY A 68 -11.74 10.04 -2.19
CA GLY A 68 -12.51 11.01 -2.98
C GLY A 68 -13.80 11.50 -2.30
N CYS A 69 -14.50 10.62 -1.57
CA CYS A 69 -15.72 10.98 -0.83
C CYS A 69 -15.42 11.96 0.31
N TRP A 70 -14.24 11.86 0.94
CA TRP A 70 -13.79 12.77 1.99
C TRP A 70 -13.40 14.15 1.46
N ALA A 71 -12.90 14.22 0.22
CA ALA A 71 -12.60 15.48 -0.46
C ALA A 71 -13.88 16.31 -0.70
N GLU A 72 -15.00 15.64 -0.95
CA GLU A 72 -16.32 16.28 -1.08
C GLU A 72 -16.96 16.60 0.29
N ALA A 73 -16.64 15.84 1.34
CA ALA A 73 -17.39 15.87 2.60
C ALA A 73 -16.91 16.88 3.66
N ASN A 74 -15.61 17.14 3.85
CA ASN A 74 -15.11 18.21 4.76
C ASN A 74 -13.58 18.18 4.99
N LEU A 75 -12.80 18.83 4.14
CA LEU A 75 -11.57 19.52 4.54
C LEU A 75 -11.38 20.70 3.59
N PRO A 76 -11.17 21.95 4.06
CA PRO A 76 -10.59 22.95 3.18
C PRO A 76 -9.29 22.38 2.61
N PRO A 77 -8.97 22.58 1.32
CA PRO A 77 -7.68 22.21 0.75
C PRO A 77 -6.60 22.66 1.73
N ARG A 78 -5.63 21.80 2.10
CA ARG A 78 -4.56 22.20 3.00
C ARG A 78 -3.91 23.48 2.47
N GLU A 79 -4.26 24.62 3.06
CA GLU A 79 -3.71 25.90 2.64
C GLU A 79 -2.22 25.90 2.94
N GLY A 80 -1.45 26.20 1.91
CA GLY A 80 0.01 26.20 1.97
C GLY A 80 0.61 26.36 0.59
N LYS A 81 1.82 26.93 0.52
CA LYS A 81 2.51 27.23 -0.75
C LYS A 81 2.54 26.04 -1.72
N ARG A 82 2.67 24.81 -1.19
CA ARG A 82 2.69 23.57 -2.02
C ARG A 82 1.34 23.25 -2.68
N ALA A 83 0.22 23.57 -2.03
CA ALA A 83 -1.11 23.35 -2.61
C ALA A 83 -1.40 24.36 -3.73
N ALA A 84 -1.05 25.63 -3.52
CA ALA A 84 -1.15 26.68 -4.54
C ALA A 84 -0.32 26.34 -5.79
N THR A 85 0.97 26.00 -5.61
CA THR A 85 1.84 25.59 -6.74
C THR A 85 1.34 24.34 -7.46
N THR A 86 0.66 23.41 -6.76
CA THR A 86 0.10 22.21 -7.38
C THR A 86 -1.13 22.54 -8.22
N SER A 87 -2.01 23.42 -7.73
CA SER A 87 -3.20 23.88 -8.44
C SER A 87 -2.83 24.69 -9.68
N GLU A 88 -1.90 25.64 -9.56
CA GLU A 88 -1.39 26.46 -10.67
C GLU A 88 -0.79 25.59 -11.79
N ARG A 89 0.07 24.63 -11.43
CA ARG A 89 0.68 23.73 -12.42
C ARG A 89 -0.32 22.78 -13.06
N TRP A 90 -1.34 22.34 -12.33
CA TRP A 90 -2.42 21.55 -12.89
C TRP A 90 -3.22 22.37 -13.91
N GLN A 91 -3.59 23.61 -13.56
CA GLN A 91 -4.33 24.51 -14.44
C GLN A 91 -3.56 24.74 -15.75
N HIS A 92 -2.27 25.08 -15.66
CA HIS A 92 -1.45 25.29 -16.85
C HIS A 92 -1.30 24.04 -17.74
N VAL A 93 -1.32 22.83 -17.15
CA VAL A 93 -1.33 21.58 -17.93
C VAL A 93 -2.65 21.44 -18.68
N HIS A 94 -3.80 21.63 -18.02
CA HIS A 94 -5.11 21.52 -18.65
C HIS A 94 -5.33 22.60 -19.71
N ASP A 95 -4.93 23.84 -19.48
CA ASP A 95 -5.02 24.92 -20.49
C ASP A 95 -4.23 24.57 -21.77
N LEU A 96 -3.09 23.87 -21.65
CA LEU A 96 -2.32 23.41 -22.81
C LEU A 96 -2.99 22.21 -23.50
N LEU A 97 -3.52 21.26 -22.73
CA LEU A 97 -4.23 20.10 -23.28
C LEU A 97 -5.52 20.51 -24.00
N ASP A 98 -6.27 21.47 -23.48
CA ASP A 98 -7.49 22.01 -24.09
C ASP A 98 -7.21 22.72 -25.41
N ARG A 99 -6.01 23.28 -25.56
CA ARG A 99 -5.50 23.83 -26.83
C ARG A 99 -4.91 22.74 -27.76
N GLY A 100 -5.05 21.47 -27.43
CA GLY A 100 -4.57 20.33 -28.22
C GLY A 100 -3.06 20.09 -28.15
N VAL A 101 -2.35 20.68 -27.19
CA VAL A 101 -0.91 20.49 -27.03
C VAL A 101 -0.62 19.11 -26.46
N GLY A 102 0.24 18.34 -27.10
CA GLY A 102 0.62 16.99 -26.64
C GLY A 102 1.34 16.99 -25.29
N LEU A 103 1.24 15.88 -24.56
CA LEU A 103 1.82 15.71 -23.21
C LEU A 103 3.33 16.00 -23.14
N GLY A 104 4.09 15.60 -24.17
CA GLY A 104 5.53 15.85 -24.24
C GLY A 104 5.87 17.33 -24.40
N ASP A 105 5.06 18.07 -25.16
CA ASP A 105 5.23 19.51 -25.34
C ASP A 105 4.81 20.28 -24.10
N CYS A 106 3.76 19.83 -23.40
CA CYS A 106 3.38 20.38 -22.09
C CYS A 106 4.54 20.25 -21.08
N ALA A 107 5.19 19.09 -21.02
CA ALA A 107 6.33 18.85 -20.13
C ALA A 107 7.48 19.84 -20.39
N ARG A 108 7.79 20.07 -21.67
CA ARG A 108 8.85 21.00 -22.08
C ARG A 108 8.49 22.46 -21.79
N ARG A 109 7.27 22.90 -22.13
CA ARG A 109 6.81 24.28 -21.96
C ARG A 109 6.68 24.69 -20.50
N LEU A 110 6.28 23.76 -19.63
CA LEU A 110 6.07 24.02 -18.21
C LEU A 110 7.29 23.67 -17.34
N ASN A 111 8.37 23.18 -17.94
CA ASN A 111 9.54 22.65 -17.24
C ASN A 111 9.15 21.61 -16.15
N LEU A 112 8.27 20.69 -16.51
CA LEU A 112 7.78 19.62 -15.65
C LEU A 112 8.24 18.26 -16.19
N SER A 113 8.43 17.30 -15.30
CA SER A 113 8.70 15.92 -15.74
C SER A 113 7.46 15.35 -16.44
N LEU A 114 7.69 14.52 -17.47
CA LEU A 114 6.61 13.87 -18.21
C LEU A 114 5.67 13.05 -17.30
N ASN A 115 6.21 12.44 -16.24
CA ASN A 115 5.42 11.72 -15.25
C ASN A 115 4.50 12.65 -14.44
N THR A 116 4.92 13.88 -14.17
CA THR A 116 4.09 14.89 -13.51
C THR A 116 2.95 15.33 -14.42
N VAL A 117 3.23 15.60 -15.70
CA VAL A 117 2.21 15.95 -16.69
C VAL A 117 1.21 14.81 -16.88
N LYS A 118 1.69 13.57 -17.03
CA LYS A 118 0.82 12.37 -17.11
C LYS A 118 -0.06 12.22 -15.87
N ARG A 119 0.48 12.52 -14.68
CA ARG A 119 -0.29 12.49 -13.43
C ARG A 119 -1.39 13.55 -13.43
N TYR A 120 -1.09 14.78 -13.81
CA TYR A 120 -2.06 15.88 -13.84
C TYR A 120 -3.13 15.69 -14.92
N ALA A 121 -2.75 15.20 -16.11
CA ALA A 121 -3.68 14.91 -17.21
C ALA A 121 -4.72 13.83 -16.86
N ARG A 122 -4.36 12.87 -15.99
CA ARG A 122 -5.29 11.81 -15.53
C ARG A 122 -6.30 12.31 -14.48
N ILE A 123 -6.06 13.48 -13.91
CA ILE A 123 -6.83 14.01 -12.79
C ILE A 123 -7.70 15.14 -13.34
N SER A 124 -9.01 14.91 -13.36
CA SER A 124 -10.01 15.84 -13.91
C SER A 124 -10.32 17.04 -13.00
N GLN A 125 -9.87 17.01 -11.74
CA GLN A 125 -10.15 18.06 -10.75
C GLN A 125 -8.92 18.30 -9.85
N PRO A 126 -8.50 19.55 -9.62
CA PRO A 126 -7.28 19.87 -8.86
C PRO A 126 -7.37 19.43 -7.39
N GLU A 127 -8.56 19.36 -6.80
CA GLU A 127 -8.80 18.93 -5.42
C GLU A 127 -8.38 17.47 -5.20
N ARG A 128 -8.44 16.64 -6.26
CA ARG A 128 -7.98 15.23 -6.23
C ARG A 128 -6.46 15.09 -6.26
N LEU A 129 -5.70 16.19 -6.44
CA LEU A 129 -4.25 16.21 -6.30
C LEU A 129 -3.80 16.28 -4.84
N VAL A 130 -4.69 16.68 -3.94
CA VAL A 130 -4.45 16.73 -2.51
C VAL A 130 -4.25 15.30 -2.03
N ARG A 131 -2.98 14.93 -1.87
CA ARG A 131 -2.65 13.72 -1.12
C ARG A 131 -3.14 13.95 0.31
N GLY A 132 -3.90 13.00 0.84
CA GLY A 132 -4.18 12.90 2.27
C GLY A 132 -2.87 12.99 3.09
N PRO A 133 -2.95 13.15 4.43
CA PRO A 133 -1.77 13.19 5.29
C PRO A 133 -0.79 12.14 4.80
N GLY A 134 0.43 12.58 4.47
CA GLY A 134 1.44 11.71 3.92
C GLY A 134 1.61 10.54 4.86
N LEU A 135 0.99 9.42 4.53
CA LEU A 135 1.51 8.11 4.90
C LEU A 135 2.76 7.94 4.06
N SER A 136 3.78 8.71 4.45
CA SER A 136 5.16 8.32 4.31
C SER A 136 5.18 6.96 4.96
N VAL A 137 5.10 5.90 4.15
CA VAL A 137 5.64 4.61 4.55
C VAL A 137 7.12 4.90 4.72
N HIS A 138 7.48 5.40 5.89
CA HIS A 138 8.83 5.25 6.39
C HIS A 138 8.99 3.75 6.46
N ALA A 139 9.63 3.19 5.43
CA ALA A 139 10.29 1.91 5.55
C ALA A 139 11.15 2.04 6.80
N GLY A 140 10.69 1.41 7.88
CA GLY A 140 11.40 1.39 9.14
C GLY A 140 12.80 0.87 8.85
N ARG A 141 13.77 1.77 8.94
CA ARG A 141 15.17 1.38 9.05
C ARG A 141 15.26 0.52 10.32
N PRO A 142 15.79 -0.72 10.26
CA PRO A 142 15.95 -1.50 11.47
C PRO A 142 16.94 -0.74 12.38
N LEU A 143 16.53 -0.53 13.63
CA LEU A 143 17.42 -0.14 14.72
C LEU A 143 18.34 -1.33 15.08
N PRO A 144 19.54 -1.07 15.62
CA PRO A 144 20.69 -2.00 15.59
C PRO A 144 20.46 -3.34 16.29
#